data_AF-A0ABC9YK14-F1
#
_entry.id   AF-A0ABC9YK14-F1
#
_cell.length_a   1.000
_cell.length_b   1.000
_cell.length_c   1.000
_cell.angle_alpha   90.00
_cell.angle_beta   90.00
_cell.angle_gamma   90.00
#
_symmetry.space_group_name_H-M   'P 1'
#
loop_
_entity.id
_entity.type
_entity.pdbx_description
1 polymer ?
#
loop_
_entity_poly.entity_id
_entity_poly.type
_entity_poly.pdbx_seq_one_letter_code
_entity_poly.pdbx_strand_id
1 'polypeptide(L)'
;MDAISQVIHECETCAAIKQAKRVKPLWYGGRWLKYKYGEAWQIDYITLPQTRQGKRYVLTTVEATTGWLETYPVPHATARNTILGLEKQVLWRHGTPERIESDNRTHFQNNLIDTWAKAHGIEWVYHIPYHAPASGKTERYNGLLKTTLRAMGGGTLRHWDTHLAKATWLVNTRGSANRAGPAQSKFPRPGEGDKVPVVRMKNTLGKTVWVISASGKGKPICGIAFAQGPGCTWWVMRKDGEVRCVPQGDLILGENSQ
;
A
#
# COMPACT_ATOMS: atom_id res chain seq x y z
N MET A 1 -35.66 -0.67 7.10
CA MET A 1 -34.58 0.11 6.45
C MET A 1 -33.69 0.60 7.57
N ASP A 2 -32.46 0.11 7.56
CA ASP A 2 -31.79 -0.40 8.76
C ASP A 2 -31.09 0.66 9.61
N ALA A 3 -31.27 0.55 10.93
CA ALA A 3 -30.64 1.36 11.97
C ALA A 3 -29.09 1.42 11.87
N ILE A 4 -28.48 0.46 11.20
CA ILE A 4 -27.03 0.42 10.91
C ILE A 4 -26.62 1.55 9.94
N SER A 5 -27.45 1.87 8.96
CA SER A 5 -27.15 2.92 7.96
C SER A 5 -27.17 4.31 8.61
N GLN A 6 -28.03 4.51 9.61
CA GLN A 6 -28.16 5.76 10.36
C GLN A 6 -26.92 6.02 11.23
N VAL A 7 -26.43 4.99 11.94
CA VAL A 7 -25.22 5.07 12.78
C VAL A 7 -23.97 5.40 11.97
N ILE A 8 -23.85 4.89 10.74
CA ILE A 8 -22.73 5.20 9.83
C ILE A 8 -22.77 6.66 9.34
N HIS A 9 -23.96 7.25 9.24
CA HIS A 9 -24.14 8.63 8.77
C HIS A 9 -23.91 9.68 9.88
N GLU A 10 -24.19 9.31 11.14
CA GLU A 10 -24.05 10.19 12.31
C GLU A 10 -22.70 10.04 13.04
N CYS A 11 -21.92 9.00 12.70
CA CYS A 11 -20.59 8.81 13.26
C CYS A 11 -19.60 9.87 12.73
N GLU A 12 -19.19 10.80 13.60
CA GLU A 12 -18.17 11.82 13.30
C GLU A 12 -16.85 11.21 12.80
N THR A 13 -16.50 10.00 13.23
CA THR A 13 -15.29 9.28 12.76
C THR A 13 -15.47 8.73 11.34
N CYS A 14 -16.63 8.18 11.00
CA CYS A 14 -16.94 7.79 9.62
C CYS A 14 -17.05 9.01 8.70
N ALA A 15 -17.59 10.12 9.21
CA ALA A 15 -17.62 11.41 8.52
C ALA A 15 -16.21 11.99 8.34
N ALA A 16 -15.33 11.89 9.34
CA ALA A 16 -13.93 12.30 9.28
C ALA A 16 -13.09 11.42 8.34
N ILE A 17 -13.34 10.11 8.27
CA ILE A 17 -12.73 9.21 7.29
C ILE A 17 -13.21 9.55 5.87
N LYS A 18 -14.50 9.84 5.69
CA LYS A 18 -15.05 10.35 4.41
C LYS A 18 -14.49 11.76 4.07
N GLN A 19 -14.23 12.62 5.05
CA GLN A 19 -13.57 13.92 4.86
C GLN A 19 -12.06 13.79 4.57
N ALA A 20 -11.37 12.82 5.18
CA ALA A 20 -9.99 12.46 4.83
C ALA A 20 -9.92 11.87 3.42
N LYS A 21 -10.96 11.16 2.95
CA LYS A 21 -11.11 10.79 1.53
C LYS A 21 -11.34 12.00 0.61
N ARG A 22 -11.78 13.16 1.14
CA ARG A 22 -11.90 14.43 0.40
C ARG A 22 -10.61 15.28 0.37
N VAL A 23 -9.40 14.71 0.53
CA VAL A 23 -8.19 15.50 0.19
C VAL A 23 -8.27 15.91 -1.30
N LYS A 24 -8.06 17.21 -1.58
CA LYS A 24 -7.98 17.70 -2.96
C LYS A 24 -6.76 17.09 -3.66
N PRO A 25 -6.79 16.91 -5.00
CA PRO A 25 -5.62 16.51 -5.76
C PRO A 25 -4.41 17.40 -5.41
N LEU A 26 -3.29 16.77 -5.09
CA LEU A 26 -2.09 17.47 -4.60
C LEU A 26 -1.43 18.27 -5.73
N TRP A 27 -1.03 19.50 -5.39
CA TRP A 27 -0.27 20.38 -6.27
C TRP A 27 1.20 19.95 -6.30
N TYR A 28 1.70 19.51 -7.46
CA TYR A 28 3.14 19.28 -7.67
C TYR A 28 3.56 19.78 -9.06
N GLY A 29 4.52 20.71 -9.10
CA GLY A 29 5.10 21.21 -10.35
C GLY A 29 4.14 21.95 -11.29
N GLY A 30 3.14 22.66 -10.76
CA GLY A 30 2.20 23.46 -11.55
C GLY A 30 1.11 22.66 -12.28
N ARG A 31 0.91 21.38 -11.93
CA ARG A 31 -0.15 20.53 -12.49
C ARG A 31 -0.85 19.76 -11.38
N TRP A 32 -2.18 19.66 -11.46
CA TRP A 32 -2.97 18.82 -10.57
C TRP A 32 -2.55 17.35 -10.75
N LEU A 33 -2.07 16.70 -9.67
CA LEU A 33 -1.94 15.24 -9.67
C LEU A 33 -3.35 14.64 -9.68
N LYS A 34 -3.64 13.75 -10.62
CA LYS A 34 -4.98 13.15 -10.77
C LYS A 34 -5.42 12.35 -9.54
N TYR A 35 -4.47 11.82 -8.76
CA TYR A 35 -4.68 10.88 -7.65
C TYR A 35 -3.78 11.22 -6.45
N LYS A 36 -4.15 10.76 -5.25
CA LYS A 36 -3.27 10.75 -4.06
C LYS A 36 -2.41 9.49 -4.03
N TYR A 37 -1.34 9.55 -3.25
CA TYR A 37 -0.48 8.38 -3.04
C TYR A 37 -1.29 7.18 -2.55
N GLY A 38 -1.13 6.05 -3.24
CA GLY A 38 -1.77 4.79 -2.90
C GLY A 38 -3.23 4.67 -3.36
N GLU A 39 -3.83 5.75 -3.86
CA GLU A 39 -5.23 5.79 -4.30
C GLU A 39 -5.46 4.97 -5.58
N ALA A 40 -4.55 5.09 -6.54
CA ALA A 40 -4.66 4.43 -7.83
C ALA A 40 -3.37 3.70 -8.20
N TRP A 41 -3.52 2.49 -8.73
CA TRP A 41 -2.42 1.65 -9.20
C TRP A 41 -2.68 1.19 -10.62
N GLN A 42 -1.63 1.12 -11.42
CA GLN A 42 -1.69 0.56 -12.77
C GLN A 42 -0.93 -0.77 -12.78
N ILE A 43 -1.51 -1.80 -13.40
CA ILE A 43 -0.93 -3.14 -13.41
C ILE A 43 -0.77 -3.68 -14.83
N ASP A 44 0.27 -4.48 -15.03
CA ASP A 44 0.55 -5.16 -16.29
C ASP A 44 1.37 -6.44 -16.05
N TYR A 45 1.43 -7.31 -17.04
CA TYR A 45 2.36 -8.44 -17.06
C TYR A 45 3.44 -8.23 -18.10
N ILE A 46 4.70 -8.29 -17.65
CA ILE A 46 5.82 -8.47 -18.56
C ILE A 46 6.13 -9.96 -18.73
N THR A 47 6.36 -10.38 -19.97
CA THR A 47 6.86 -11.71 -20.29
C THR A 47 8.38 -11.67 -20.42
N LEU A 48 9.05 -12.62 -19.77
CA LEU A 48 10.50 -12.79 -19.77
C LEU A 48 10.86 -14.25 -20.13
N PRO A 49 12.13 -14.55 -20.48
CA PRO A 49 12.56 -15.93 -20.67
C PRO A 49 12.27 -16.78 -19.43
N GLN A 50 11.80 -18.00 -19.65
CA GLN A 50 11.47 -18.90 -18.55
C GLN A 50 12.71 -19.22 -17.72
N THR A 51 12.61 -19.10 -16.39
CA THR A 51 13.71 -19.41 -15.47
C THR A 51 13.71 -20.90 -15.12
N ARG A 52 14.79 -21.38 -14.49
CA ARG A 52 14.87 -22.77 -14.01
C ARG A 52 13.76 -23.12 -13.01
N GLN A 53 13.25 -22.13 -12.29
CA GLN A 53 12.12 -22.27 -11.35
C GLN A 53 10.75 -22.20 -12.05
N GLY A 54 10.71 -22.15 -13.39
CA GLY A 54 9.47 -22.10 -14.16
C GLY A 54 8.81 -20.71 -14.20
N LYS A 55 9.43 -19.66 -13.65
CA LYS A 55 8.89 -18.29 -13.70
C LYS A 55 9.05 -17.73 -15.11
N ARG A 56 7.98 -17.19 -15.67
CA ARG A 56 7.97 -16.62 -17.04
C ARG A 56 7.40 -15.21 -17.07
N TYR A 57 6.54 -14.88 -16.12
CA TYR A 57 5.84 -13.60 -16.08
C TYR A 57 6.21 -12.84 -14.81
N VAL A 58 6.15 -11.52 -14.88
CA VAL A 58 6.20 -10.65 -13.72
C VAL A 58 4.99 -9.75 -13.77
N LEU A 59 4.15 -9.84 -12.75
CA LEU A 59 3.14 -8.82 -12.49
C LEU A 59 3.88 -7.56 -12.04
N THR A 60 3.73 -6.49 -12.79
CA THR A 60 4.24 -5.17 -12.41
C THR A 60 3.07 -4.32 -11.94
N THR A 61 3.25 -3.62 -10.84
CA THR A 61 2.23 -2.74 -10.26
C THR A 61 2.86 -1.40 -9.96
N VAL A 62 2.35 -0.34 -10.57
CA VAL A 62 2.91 1.01 -10.52
C VAL A 62 1.93 1.94 -9.84
N GLU A 63 2.35 2.57 -8.75
CA GLU A 63 1.55 3.57 -8.04
C GLU A 63 1.40 4.83 -8.90
N ALA A 64 0.17 5.27 -9.13
CA ALA A 64 -0.13 6.25 -10.18
C ALA A 64 0.48 7.65 -9.90
N THR A 65 0.76 7.97 -8.64
CA THR A 65 1.19 9.33 -8.23
C THR A 65 2.70 9.49 -8.32
N THR A 66 3.43 8.60 -7.67
CA THR A 66 4.89 8.58 -7.52
C THR A 66 5.57 7.76 -8.61
N GLY A 67 4.86 6.79 -9.18
CA GLY A 67 5.42 5.77 -10.04
C GLY A 67 6.20 4.69 -9.29
N TRP A 68 5.92 4.50 -8.00
CA TRP A 68 6.51 3.40 -7.22
C TRP A 68 6.16 2.06 -7.85
N LEU A 69 7.19 1.31 -8.25
CA LEU A 69 7.06 0.02 -8.90
C LEU A 69 7.20 -1.10 -7.88
N GLU A 70 6.23 -1.99 -7.83
CA GLU A 70 6.34 -3.29 -7.19
C GLU A 70 6.29 -4.40 -8.24
N THR A 71 6.94 -5.53 -7.94
CA THR A 71 7.05 -6.66 -8.87
C THR A 71 6.76 -7.98 -8.19
N TYR A 72 6.04 -8.86 -8.90
CA TYR A 72 5.72 -10.20 -8.41
C TYR A 72 5.92 -11.26 -9.51
N PRO A 73 6.94 -12.12 -9.39
CA PRO A 73 7.24 -13.12 -10.42
C PRO A 73 6.34 -14.35 -10.28
N VAL A 74 5.77 -14.80 -11.40
CA VAL A 74 4.83 -15.92 -11.45
C VAL A 74 5.10 -16.85 -12.66
N PRO A 75 4.76 -18.14 -12.56
CA PRO A 75 4.90 -19.07 -13.69
C PRO A 75 3.89 -18.81 -14.81
N HIS A 76 2.68 -18.36 -14.44
CA HIS A 76 1.58 -18.10 -15.38
C HIS A 76 0.85 -16.80 -15.02
N ALA A 77 0.51 -16.00 -16.03
CA ALA A 77 -0.38 -14.86 -15.87
C ALA A 77 -1.83 -15.36 -15.73
N THR A 78 -2.29 -15.53 -14.50
CA THR A 78 -3.66 -15.99 -14.18
C THR A 78 -4.29 -15.06 -13.16
N ALA A 79 -5.63 -15.04 -13.10
CA ALA A 79 -6.38 -14.25 -12.14
C ALA A 79 -5.94 -14.50 -10.68
N ARG A 80 -5.74 -15.77 -10.30
CA ARG A 80 -5.29 -16.17 -8.96
C ARG A 80 -3.90 -15.59 -8.64
N ASN A 81 -2.98 -15.68 -9.58
CA ASN A 81 -1.63 -15.14 -9.41
C ASN A 81 -1.63 -13.61 -9.37
N THR A 82 -2.50 -12.96 -10.13
CA THR A 82 -2.73 -11.52 -10.08
C THR A 82 -3.17 -11.08 -8.69
N ILE A 83 -4.23 -11.71 -8.15
CA ILE A 83 -4.76 -11.42 -6.82
C ILE A 83 -3.68 -11.59 -5.75
N LEU A 84 -2.99 -12.74 -5.76
CA LEU A 84 -1.93 -13.01 -4.79
C LEU A 84 -0.78 -12.00 -4.88
N GLY A 85 -0.46 -11.54 -6.10
CA GLY A 85 0.53 -10.49 -6.33
C GLY A 85 0.07 -9.14 -5.77
N LEU A 86 -1.17 -8.75 -6.05
CA LEU A 86 -1.78 -7.52 -5.54
C LEU A 86 -1.85 -7.49 -4.02
N GLU A 87 -2.27 -8.58 -3.38
CA GLU A 87 -2.33 -8.68 -1.92
C GLU A 87 -0.95 -8.47 -1.30
N LYS A 88 0.05 -9.22 -1.79
CA LYS A 88 1.42 -9.21 -1.25
C LYS A 88 2.18 -7.93 -1.50
N GLN A 89 2.02 -7.36 -2.69
CA GLN A 89 2.84 -6.24 -3.15
C GLN A 89 2.14 -4.90 -2.96
N VAL A 90 0.81 -4.85 -3.01
CA VAL A 90 0.05 -3.60 -2.88
C VAL A 90 -0.63 -3.54 -1.52
N LEU A 91 -1.60 -4.40 -1.24
CA LEU A 91 -2.47 -4.24 -0.06
C LEU A 91 -1.69 -4.30 1.25
N TRP A 92 -0.86 -5.32 1.44
CA TRP A 92 -0.13 -5.51 2.70
C TRP A 92 1.00 -4.50 2.94
N ARG A 93 1.39 -3.74 1.91
CA ARG A 93 2.51 -2.80 1.96
C ARG A 93 2.08 -1.34 1.93
N HIS A 94 1.05 -1.04 1.14
CA HIS A 94 0.61 0.32 0.83
C HIS A 94 -0.84 0.59 1.26
N GLY A 95 -1.56 -0.44 1.72
CA GLY A 95 -2.99 -0.37 2.01
C GLY A 95 -3.86 -0.70 0.78
N THR A 96 -5.17 -0.75 1.00
CA THR A 96 -6.13 -1.05 -0.07
C THR A 96 -6.31 0.17 -0.97
N PRO A 97 -6.00 0.06 -2.28
CA PRO A 97 -6.20 1.17 -3.21
C PRO A 97 -7.69 1.41 -3.46
N GLU A 98 -8.04 2.61 -3.91
CA GLU A 98 -9.42 2.90 -4.35
C GLU A 98 -9.64 2.42 -5.79
N ARG A 99 -8.58 2.44 -6.62
CA ARG A 99 -8.65 2.09 -8.03
C ARG A 99 -7.45 1.24 -8.49
N ILE A 100 -7.74 0.24 -9.31
CA ILE A 100 -6.74 -0.51 -10.07
C ILE A 100 -7.06 -0.38 -11.55
N GLU A 101 -6.05 -0.01 -12.35
CA GLU A 101 -6.16 0.13 -13.81
C GLU A 101 -5.35 -0.99 -14.50
N SER A 102 -5.95 -1.69 -15.46
CA SER A 102 -5.30 -2.77 -16.23
C SER A 102 -5.72 -2.79 -17.69
N ASP A 103 -5.05 -3.59 -18.52
CA ASP A 103 -5.59 -3.94 -19.84
C ASP A 103 -6.75 -4.96 -19.75
N ASN A 104 -7.38 -5.23 -20.90
CA ASN A 104 -8.57 -6.09 -21.00
C ASN A 104 -8.22 -7.57 -21.23
N ARG A 105 -7.00 -8.00 -20.88
CA ARG A 105 -6.62 -9.41 -21.05
C ARG A 105 -7.34 -10.28 -20.02
N THR A 106 -7.55 -11.54 -20.37
CA THR A 106 -8.33 -12.51 -19.58
C THR A 106 -7.81 -12.75 -18.16
N HIS A 107 -6.51 -12.51 -17.91
CA HIS A 107 -5.93 -12.62 -16.57
C HIS A 107 -6.23 -11.43 -15.65
N PHE A 108 -6.78 -10.35 -16.20
CA PHE A 108 -7.32 -9.20 -15.47
C PHE A 108 -8.84 -9.11 -15.59
N GLN A 109 -9.41 -9.46 -16.74
CA GLN A 109 -10.85 -9.41 -16.97
C GLN A 109 -11.50 -10.80 -16.79
N ASN A 110 -12.01 -11.06 -15.59
CA ASN A 110 -12.77 -12.27 -15.28
C ASN A 110 -13.53 -12.13 -13.94
N ASN A 111 -14.53 -13.00 -13.73
CA ASN A 111 -15.39 -12.98 -12.55
C ASN A 111 -14.64 -13.09 -11.22
N LEU A 112 -13.48 -13.76 -11.18
CA LEU A 112 -12.70 -13.90 -9.96
C LEU A 112 -12.09 -12.55 -9.55
N ILE A 113 -11.53 -11.81 -10.51
CA ILE A 113 -11.03 -10.44 -10.29
C ILE A 113 -12.16 -9.51 -9.88
N ASP A 114 -13.28 -9.54 -10.60
CA ASP A 114 -14.42 -8.65 -10.31
C ASP A 114 -14.98 -8.90 -8.89
N THR A 115 -15.07 -10.17 -8.47
CA THR A 115 -15.53 -10.53 -7.13
C THR A 115 -14.55 -10.08 -6.06
N TRP A 116 -13.25 -10.31 -6.28
CA TRP A 116 -12.20 -9.90 -5.35
C TRP A 116 -12.12 -8.37 -5.21
N ALA A 117 -12.20 -7.63 -6.32
CA ALA A 117 -12.18 -6.18 -6.31
C ALA A 117 -13.38 -5.60 -5.55
N LYS A 118 -14.60 -6.11 -5.81
CA LYS A 118 -15.82 -5.73 -5.09
C LYS A 118 -15.71 -5.99 -3.59
N ALA A 119 -15.19 -7.15 -3.19
CA ALA A 119 -15.03 -7.51 -1.77
C ALA A 119 -14.07 -6.56 -1.02
N HIS A 120 -13.10 -5.96 -1.72
CA HIS A 120 -12.15 -5.01 -1.15
C HIS A 120 -12.55 -3.55 -1.38
N GLY A 121 -13.69 -3.29 -2.01
CA GLY A 121 -14.14 -1.93 -2.35
C GLY A 121 -13.24 -1.23 -3.38
N ILE A 122 -12.57 -2.00 -4.24
CA ILE A 122 -11.67 -1.51 -5.28
C ILE A 122 -12.46 -1.33 -6.58
N GLU A 123 -12.37 -0.14 -7.17
CA GLU A 123 -12.84 0.10 -8.54
C GLU A 123 -11.80 -0.44 -9.53
N TRP A 124 -12.19 -1.45 -10.31
CA TRP A 124 -11.34 -1.97 -11.39
C TRP A 124 -11.67 -1.26 -12.70
N VAL A 125 -10.67 -0.58 -13.26
CA VAL A 125 -10.80 0.19 -14.50
C VAL A 125 -9.98 -0.48 -15.60
N TYR A 126 -10.67 -0.75 -16.71
CA TYR A 126 -10.12 -1.43 -17.87
C TYR A 126 -9.71 -0.40 -18.93
N HIS A 127 -8.48 -0.48 -19.44
CA HIS A 127 -8.00 0.39 -20.50
C HIS A 127 -8.78 0.12 -21.79
N ILE A 128 -9.23 1.19 -22.45
CA ILE A 128 -9.84 1.06 -23.78
C ILE A 128 -8.74 0.55 -24.73
N PRO A 129 -8.96 -0.58 -25.44
CA PRO A 129 -8.05 -1.02 -26.48
C PRO A 129 -7.78 0.13 -27.44
N TYR A 130 -6.51 0.38 -27.78
CA TYR A 130 -6.06 1.44 -28.70
C TYR A 130 -6.06 2.90 -28.17
N HIS A 131 -6.30 3.15 -26.88
CA HIS A 131 -6.03 4.46 -26.25
C HIS A 131 -4.79 4.43 -25.35
N ALA A 132 -3.62 4.64 -25.96
CA ALA A 132 -2.29 4.66 -25.32
C ALA A 132 -2.05 5.64 -24.14
N PRO A 133 -2.74 6.80 -23.97
CA PRO A 133 -2.35 7.77 -22.95
C PRO A 133 -2.45 7.28 -21.50
N ALA A 134 -3.36 6.34 -21.20
CA ALA A 134 -3.53 5.79 -19.85
C ALA A 134 -2.41 4.78 -19.49
N SER A 135 -1.92 4.02 -20.48
CA SER A 135 -0.92 2.95 -20.31
C SER A 135 0.54 3.45 -20.22
N GLY A 136 0.80 4.70 -20.63
CA GLY A 136 2.17 5.19 -20.84
C GLY A 136 3.08 5.21 -19.61
N LYS A 137 2.54 5.24 -18.38
CA LYS A 137 3.36 5.13 -17.16
C LYS A 137 3.83 3.70 -16.94
N THR A 138 2.93 2.73 -16.94
CA THR A 138 3.28 1.32 -16.78
C THR A 138 4.22 0.83 -17.88
N GLU A 139 3.99 1.22 -19.13
CA GLU A 139 4.90 0.90 -20.25
C GLU A 139 6.30 1.44 -20.03
N ARG A 140 6.43 2.68 -19.56
CA ARG A 140 7.72 3.30 -19.25
C ARG A 140 8.45 2.55 -18.13
N TYR A 141 7.78 2.22 -17.04
CA TYR A 141 8.39 1.49 -15.91
C TYR A 141 8.73 0.06 -16.28
N ASN A 142 7.89 -0.61 -17.08
CA ASN A 142 8.16 -1.93 -17.62
C ASN A 142 9.39 -1.93 -18.55
N GLY A 143 9.53 -0.91 -19.39
CA GLY A 143 10.72 -0.69 -20.21
C GLY A 143 11.97 -0.47 -19.35
N LEU A 144 11.89 0.39 -18.34
CA LEU A 144 13.00 0.68 -17.44
C LEU A 144 13.43 -0.56 -16.63
N LEU A 145 12.47 -1.36 -16.15
CA LEU A 145 12.74 -2.62 -15.46
C LEU A 145 13.46 -3.61 -16.39
N LYS A 146 12.97 -3.80 -17.63
CA LYS A 146 13.60 -4.68 -18.62
C LYS A 146 15.03 -4.26 -18.94
N THR A 147 15.27 -2.96 -19.13
CA THR A 147 16.62 -2.41 -19.37
C THR A 147 17.54 -2.66 -18.18
N THR A 148 17.05 -2.43 -16.96
CA THR A 148 17.82 -2.67 -15.73
C THR A 148 18.16 -4.16 -15.57
N LEU A 149 17.19 -5.06 -15.80
CA LEU A 149 17.42 -6.50 -15.77
C LEU A 149 18.46 -6.94 -16.81
N ARG A 150 18.39 -6.43 -18.04
CA ARG A 150 19.38 -6.72 -19.08
C ARG A 150 20.78 -6.25 -18.69
N ALA A 151 20.91 -5.05 -18.16
CA ALA A 151 22.19 -4.52 -17.70
C ALA A 151 22.81 -5.39 -16.60
N MET A 152 21.99 -5.87 -15.66
CA MET A 152 22.43 -6.75 -14.58
C MET A 152 22.79 -8.16 -15.06
N GLY A 153 22.11 -8.68 -16.09
CA GLY A 153 22.33 -9.99 -16.67
C GLY A 153 23.38 -10.02 -17.80
N GLY A 154 24.29 -9.04 -17.85
CA GLY A 154 25.36 -8.99 -18.87
C GLY A 154 24.83 -8.87 -20.30
N GLY A 155 23.75 -8.10 -20.49
CA GLY A 155 23.05 -7.95 -21.77
C GLY A 155 21.97 -9.02 -22.02
N THR A 156 21.87 -10.04 -21.15
CA THR A 156 20.87 -11.11 -21.27
C THR A 156 19.78 -10.98 -20.22
N LEU A 157 18.63 -11.61 -20.47
CA LEU A 157 17.56 -11.80 -19.48
C LEU A 157 17.58 -13.23 -18.89
N ARG A 158 18.71 -13.94 -19.00
CA ARG A 158 18.86 -15.26 -18.37
C ARG A 158 19.00 -15.05 -16.86
N HIS A 159 18.24 -15.80 -16.05
CA HIS A 159 18.22 -15.67 -14.58
C HIS A 159 17.75 -14.28 -14.09
N TRP A 160 16.83 -13.63 -14.82
CA TRP A 160 16.28 -12.34 -14.41
C TRP A 160 15.65 -12.39 -12.99
N ASP A 161 15.17 -13.55 -12.55
CA ASP A 161 14.53 -13.76 -11.25
C ASP A 161 15.49 -13.55 -10.07
N THR A 162 16.78 -13.88 -10.22
CA THR A 162 17.79 -13.61 -9.18
C THR A 162 18.12 -12.13 -9.05
N HIS A 163 17.85 -11.34 -10.10
CA HIS A 163 18.12 -9.90 -10.13
C HIS A 163 16.87 -9.05 -9.92
N LEU A 164 15.66 -9.64 -9.96
CA LEU A 164 14.41 -8.90 -9.96
C LEU A 164 14.28 -7.92 -8.79
N ALA A 165 14.50 -8.38 -7.56
CA ALA A 165 14.36 -7.53 -6.38
C ALA A 165 15.31 -6.31 -6.43
N LYS A 166 16.58 -6.53 -6.80
CA LYS A 166 17.58 -5.47 -6.92
C LYS A 166 17.28 -4.54 -8.11
N ALA A 167 16.77 -5.07 -9.23
CA ALA A 167 16.35 -4.26 -10.36
C ALA A 167 15.15 -3.37 -10.00
N THR A 168 14.13 -3.91 -9.32
CA THR A 168 12.98 -3.12 -8.82
C THR A 168 13.43 -2.03 -7.86
N TRP A 169 14.32 -2.34 -6.92
CA TRP A 169 14.89 -1.34 -6.02
C TRP A 169 15.64 -0.22 -6.76
N LEU A 170 16.46 -0.57 -7.76
CA LEU A 170 17.15 0.42 -8.60
C LEU A 170 16.16 1.30 -9.37
N VAL A 171 15.08 0.73 -9.91
CA VAL A 171 14.03 1.50 -10.60
C VAL A 171 13.36 2.51 -9.66
N ASN A 172 13.09 2.11 -8.41
CA ASN A 172 12.47 2.98 -7.42
C ASN A 172 13.41 4.04 -6.86
N THR A 173 14.71 3.76 -6.76
CA THR A 173 15.68 4.69 -6.14
C THR A 173 16.38 5.60 -7.13
N ARG A 174 16.49 5.19 -8.40
CA ARG A 174 17.21 5.95 -9.42
C ARG A 174 16.33 7.10 -9.91
N GLY A 175 16.75 8.33 -9.58
CA GLY A 175 16.22 9.52 -10.23
C GLY A 175 16.54 9.56 -11.71
N SER A 176 15.61 10.09 -12.50
CA SER A 176 15.91 10.58 -13.84
C SER A 176 16.65 11.92 -13.72
N ALA A 177 17.45 12.29 -14.73
CA ALA A 177 18.14 13.59 -14.80
C ALA A 177 17.19 14.79 -14.54
N ASN A 178 15.90 14.64 -14.87
CA ASN A 178 14.88 15.69 -14.73
C ASN A 178 13.81 15.39 -13.65
N ARG A 179 13.94 14.31 -12.87
CA ARG A 179 12.93 13.93 -11.85
C ARG A 179 13.49 12.98 -10.80
N ALA A 180 13.27 13.28 -9.52
CA ALA A 180 13.57 12.38 -8.41
C ALA A 180 12.95 10.97 -8.63
N GLY A 181 13.66 9.91 -8.23
CA GLY A 181 13.15 8.54 -8.35
C GLY A 181 11.93 8.34 -7.42
N PRO A 182 11.10 7.30 -7.62
CA PRO A 182 9.93 7.08 -6.75
C PRO A 182 10.23 7.17 -5.24
N ALA A 183 11.34 6.61 -4.77
CA ALA A 183 11.76 6.66 -3.37
C ALA A 183 12.27 8.04 -2.91
N GLN A 184 12.67 8.89 -3.85
CA GLN A 184 13.11 10.26 -3.60
C GLN A 184 11.98 11.27 -3.84
N SER A 185 10.89 10.86 -4.50
CA SER A 185 9.65 11.62 -4.51
C SER A 185 9.21 11.73 -3.06
N LYS A 186 9.02 12.96 -2.55
CA LYS A 186 8.71 13.18 -1.14
C LYS A 186 7.44 12.39 -0.81
N PHE A 187 7.58 11.24 -0.13
CA PHE A 187 6.51 10.71 0.69
C PHE A 187 6.07 11.88 1.57
N PRO A 188 4.77 12.24 1.61
CA PRO A 188 4.31 13.23 2.56
C PRO A 188 4.73 12.73 3.94
N ARG A 189 5.77 13.35 4.53
CA ARG A 189 6.08 13.09 5.92
C ARG A 189 4.85 13.58 6.69
N PRO A 190 4.28 12.78 7.61
CA PRO A 190 3.65 13.40 8.77
C PRO A 190 4.69 14.37 9.32
N GLY A 191 4.29 15.61 9.63
CA GLY A 191 5.21 16.65 10.09
C GLY A 191 6.24 16.12 11.08
N GLU A 192 7.48 16.57 10.90
CA GLU A 192 8.64 16.22 11.72
C GLU A 192 8.30 16.38 13.21
N GLY A 193 8.29 15.26 13.94
CA GLY A 193 7.97 15.21 15.36
C GLY A 193 8.12 13.79 15.90
N ASP A 194 9.26 13.55 16.55
CA ASP A 194 9.59 12.48 17.50
C ASP A 194 9.66 11.00 17.03
N LYS A 195 10.85 10.43 17.26
CA LYS A 195 11.14 9.00 17.12
C LYS A 195 10.41 8.24 18.22
N VAL A 196 9.31 7.58 17.89
CA VAL A 196 8.66 6.64 18.81
C VAL A 196 9.37 5.27 18.73
N PRO A 197 9.81 4.67 19.86
CA PRO A 197 10.41 3.34 19.85
C PRO A 197 9.35 2.29 19.50
N VAL A 198 9.62 1.46 18.48
CA VAL A 198 8.73 0.36 18.10
C VAL A 198 9.01 -0.84 19.01
N VAL A 199 8.24 -0.99 20.08
CA VAL A 199 8.23 -2.21 20.91
C VAL A 199 7.35 -3.26 20.21
N ARG A 200 7.85 -4.48 19.97
CA ARG A 200 7.03 -5.59 19.45
C ARG A 200 6.20 -6.21 20.58
N MET A 201 4.91 -5.90 20.65
CA MET A 201 3.99 -6.49 21.63
C MET A 201 3.15 -7.61 20.99
N LYS A 202 3.16 -8.80 21.60
CA LYS A 202 2.23 -9.91 21.30
C LYS A 202 1.35 -10.16 22.53
N ASN A 203 0.08 -10.50 22.34
CA ASN A 203 -0.87 -10.92 23.38
C ASN A 203 -1.23 -9.84 24.43
N THR A 204 -1.69 -8.67 23.97
CA THR A 204 -2.07 -7.49 24.78
C THR A 204 -3.58 -7.29 24.95
N LEU A 205 -4.43 -8.05 24.24
CA LEU A 205 -5.89 -7.98 24.43
C LEU A 205 -6.28 -8.37 25.86
N GLY A 206 -7.08 -7.52 26.50
CA GLY A 206 -7.57 -7.68 27.87
C GLY A 206 -6.58 -7.25 28.96
N LYS A 207 -5.38 -6.78 28.62
CA LYS A 207 -4.37 -6.36 29.61
C LYS A 207 -4.48 -4.88 29.95
N THR A 208 -4.14 -4.55 31.19
CA THR A 208 -3.94 -3.19 31.66
C THR A 208 -2.69 -2.60 31.02
N VAL A 209 -2.85 -1.46 30.34
CA VAL A 209 -1.79 -0.72 29.66
C VAL A 209 -1.76 0.72 30.15
N TRP A 210 -0.56 1.28 30.20
CA TRP A 210 -0.31 2.67 30.46
C TRP A 210 0.01 3.37 29.15
N VAL A 211 -0.69 4.47 28.87
CA VAL A 211 -0.52 5.28 27.67
C VAL A 211 0.34 6.48 28.03
N ILE A 212 1.45 6.65 27.32
CA ILE A 212 2.31 7.83 27.42
C ILE A 212 1.76 8.91 26.48
N SER A 213 1.76 10.16 26.92
CA SER A 213 1.44 11.29 26.05
C SER A 213 2.59 11.56 25.09
N ALA A 214 2.29 11.73 23.80
CA ALA A 214 3.26 12.05 22.74
C ALA A 214 4.13 13.29 23.02
N SER A 215 3.71 14.16 23.95
CA SER A 215 4.46 15.35 24.38
C SER A 215 5.55 15.05 25.43
N GLY A 216 5.63 13.82 25.99
CA GLY A 216 6.57 13.45 27.07
C GLY A 216 6.34 14.16 28.41
N LYS A 217 5.45 15.16 28.46
CA LYS A 217 5.14 15.98 29.64
C LYS A 217 3.74 15.64 30.14
N GLY A 218 3.59 14.51 30.81
CA GLY A 218 2.32 14.11 31.43
C GLY A 218 2.42 12.80 32.20
N LYS A 219 1.63 12.64 33.26
CA LYS A 219 1.53 11.36 33.96
C LYS A 219 0.96 10.29 33.01
N PRO A 220 1.52 9.06 32.99
CA PRO A 220 0.98 7.98 32.18
C PRO A 220 -0.44 7.66 32.60
N ILE A 221 -1.31 7.38 31.62
CA ILE A 221 -2.74 7.19 31.87
C ILE A 221 -3.09 5.72 31.69
N CYS A 222 -3.78 5.13 32.67
CA CYS A 222 -4.12 3.71 32.71
C CYS A 222 -5.40 3.39 31.91
N GLY A 223 -5.39 2.30 31.15
CA GLY A 223 -6.58 1.74 30.49
C GLY A 223 -6.42 0.26 30.14
N ILE A 224 -7.44 -0.32 29.52
CA ILE A 224 -7.47 -1.72 29.09
C ILE A 224 -7.43 -1.76 27.57
N ALA A 225 -6.43 -2.44 27.00
CA ALA A 225 -6.36 -2.66 25.57
C ALA A 225 -7.38 -3.76 25.17
N PHE A 226 -8.36 -3.44 24.33
CA PHE A 226 -9.47 -4.35 24.02
C PHE A 226 -9.61 -4.68 22.53
N ALA A 227 -8.95 -3.93 21.64
CA ALA A 227 -8.89 -4.28 20.21
C ALA A 227 -7.60 -3.78 19.56
N GLN A 228 -7.14 -4.48 18.53
CA GLN A 228 -6.01 -4.06 17.70
C GLN A 228 -6.52 -3.35 16.44
N GLY A 229 -6.03 -2.13 16.21
CA GLY A 229 -6.34 -1.34 15.03
C GLY A 229 -5.31 -1.53 13.90
N PRO A 230 -5.61 -1.06 12.68
CA PRO A 230 -4.67 -1.08 11.57
C PRO A 230 -3.43 -0.22 11.87
N GLY A 231 -2.26 -0.62 11.34
CA GLY A 231 -1.03 0.19 11.43
C GLY A 231 -0.30 0.17 12.78
N CYS A 232 -0.27 -0.96 13.51
CA CYS A 232 0.33 -1.07 14.85
C CYS A 232 -0.29 -0.11 15.87
N THR A 233 -1.63 -0.05 15.90
CA THR A 233 -2.39 0.75 16.87
C THR A 233 -3.25 -0.16 17.77
N TRP A 234 -3.57 0.30 18.96
CA TRP A 234 -4.43 -0.40 19.91
C TRP A 234 -5.53 0.51 20.41
N TRP A 235 -6.73 -0.04 20.53
CA TRP A 235 -7.85 0.60 21.18
C TRP A 235 -7.78 0.33 22.68
N VAL A 236 -7.67 1.40 23.45
CA VAL A 236 -7.56 1.38 24.90
C VAL A 236 -8.78 2.07 25.50
N MET A 237 -9.46 1.37 26.39
CA MET A 237 -10.61 1.89 27.14
C MET A 237 -10.15 2.31 28.54
N ARG A 238 -10.42 3.54 28.92
CA ARG A 238 -10.08 4.10 30.23
C ARG A 238 -11.17 3.80 31.27
N LYS A 239 -10.83 4.02 32.54
CA LYS A 239 -11.76 3.82 33.68
C LYS A 239 -12.96 4.77 33.67
N ASP A 240 -12.83 5.92 33.02
CA ASP A 240 -13.91 6.90 32.81
C ASP A 240 -14.79 6.56 31.59
N GLY A 241 -14.55 5.42 30.92
CA GLY A 241 -15.28 4.98 29.74
C GLY A 241 -14.76 5.60 28.43
N GLU A 242 -13.74 6.46 28.48
CA GLU A 242 -13.16 7.07 27.30
C GLU A 242 -12.34 6.05 26.49
N VAL A 243 -12.67 5.91 25.19
CA VAL A 243 -11.97 5.01 24.26
C VAL A 243 -11.02 5.81 23.39
N ARG A 244 -9.74 5.42 23.36
CA ARG A 244 -8.72 6.05 22.53
C ARG A 244 -7.98 5.03 21.67
N CYS A 245 -7.69 5.41 20.44
CA CYS A 245 -6.75 4.70 19.58
C CYS A 245 -5.33 5.21 19.88
N VAL A 246 -4.43 4.29 20.24
CA VAL A 246 -3.08 4.61 20.72
C VAL A 246 -2.06 3.83 19.87
N PRO A 247 -1.05 4.50 19.31
CA PRO A 247 0.07 3.83 18.65
C PRO A 247 0.77 2.84 19.60
N GLN A 248 1.20 1.70 19.09
CA GLN A 248 1.85 0.66 19.90
C GLN A 248 3.13 1.15 20.60
N GLY A 249 3.83 2.13 20.03
CA GLY A 249 5.02 2.73 20.65
C GLY A 249 4.73 3.61 21.88
N ASP A 250 3.46 3.99 22.09
CA ASP A 250 3.02 4.82 23.22
C ASP A 250 2.42 4.00 24.36
N LEU A 251 2.41 2.66 24.23
CA LEU A 251 1.87 1.72 25.20
C LEU A 251 2.98 1.10 26.05
N ILE A 252 2.78 1.11 27.36
CA ILE A 252 3.57 0.35 28.33
C ILE A 252 2.64 -0.67 28.99
N LEU A 253 3.05 -1.94 29.06
CA LEU A 253 2.31 -2.94 29.84
C LEU A 253 2.46 -2.63 31.34
N GLY A 254 1.35 -2.60 32.07
CA GLY A 254 1.44 -2.60 33.53
C GLY A 254 1.96 -3.96 33.99
N GLU A 255 3.16 -4.01 34.58
CA GLU A 255 3.53 -5.17 35.39
C GLU A 255 2.56 -5.20 36.58
N ASN A 256 1.80 -6.28 36.71
CA ASN A 256 1.06 -6.54 37.93
C ASN A 256 2.08 -6.67 39.05
N SER A 257 2.16 -5.65 39.91
CA SER A 257 2.74 -5.79 41.23
C SER A 257 1.90 -6.84 41.98
N GLN A 258 2.46 -8.03 42.13
CA GLN A 258 2.27 -8.81 43.35
C GLN A 258 3.55 -8.68 44.16
#